data_AF-A0A822DDE2-F1
#
_entry.id   AF-A0A822DDE2-F1
#
_cell.length_a   1.000
_cell.length_b   1.000
_cell.length_c   1.000
_cell.angle_alpha   90.00
_cell.angle_beta   90.00
_cell.angle_gamma   90.00
#
_symmetry.space_group_name_H-M   'P 1'
#
loop_
_entity.id
_entity.type
_entity.pdbx_description
1 polymer ?
#
loop_
_entity_poly.entity_id
_entity_poly.type
_entity_poly.pdbx_seq_one_letter_code
_entity_poly.pdbx_strand_id
1 'polypeptide(L)'
;VFGVCVSLALKYAGTWNEQTANIIRTYFKQFQIYIDRPADYVENDPDCYAPDTITLEFVISTLVLSLAMIMAGSGDLQLLNLLQALQTRVGPDRAHVTYGSHVAVSMALGLLLLGGGRYGLRNDDDAIPILLAAFYPHFPMSSNDNR
;
A
#
# COMPACT_ATOMS: atom_id res chain seq x y z
N VAL A 1 -9.62 8.89 -3.60
CA VAL A 1 -8.15 8.82 -3.83
C VAL A 1 -7.69 7.39 -4.02
N PHE A 2 -7.94 6.51 -3.05
CA PHE A 2 -7.62 5.07 -3.10
C PHE A 2 -7.87 4.37 -4.45
N GLY A 3 -9.12 4.34 -4.92
CA GLY A 3 -9.47 3.62 -6.14
C GLY A 3 -8.77 4.17 -7.39
N VAL A 4 -8.48 5.47 -7.41
CA VAL A 4 -7.72 6.11 -8.51
C VAL A 4 -6.28 5.58 -8.50
N CYS A 5 -5.64 5.49 -7.35
CA CYS A 5 -4.27 4.96 -7.22
C CYS A 5 -4.19 3.49 -7.64
N VAL A 6 -5.16 2.66 -7.24
CA VAL A 6 -5.22 1.24 -7.64
C VAL A 6 -5.44 1.12 -9.16
N SER A 7 -6.36 1.91 -9.73
CA SER A 7 -6.61 1.90 -11.18
C SER A 7 -5.38 2.35 -12.00
N LEU A 8 -4.64 3.36 -11.50
CA LEU A 8 -3.38 3.80 -12.09
C LEU A 8 -2.32 2.71 -12.00
N ALA A 9 -2.25 2.01 -10.87
CA ALA A 9 -1.31 0.91 -10.68
C ALA A 9 -1.60 -0.27 -11.62
N LEU A 10 -2.86 -0.63 -11.82
CA LEU A 10 -3.25 -1.65 -12.80
C LEU A 10 -2.89 -1.25 -14.24
N LYS A 11 -3.13 0.02 -14.61
CA LYS A 11 -2.80 0.54 -15.94
C LYS A 11 -1.29 0.55 -16.21
N TYR A 12 -0.50 0.94 -15.21
CA TYR A 12 0.96 1.11 -15.32
C TYR A 12 1.75 -0.03 -14.64
N ALA A 13 1.14 -1.19 -14.43
CA ALA A 13 1.78 -2.34 -13.78
C ALA A 13 3.04 -2.76 -14.54
N GLY A 14 4.18 -2.84 -13.84
CA GLY A 14 5.47 -3.24 -14.43
C GLY A 14 6.08 -2.28 -15.46
N THR A 15 5.50 -1.09 -15.68
CA THR A 15 6.00 -0.12 -16.67
C THR A 15 7.10 0.80 -16.13
N TRP A 16 7.34 0.77 -14.82
CA TRP A 16 8.35 1.59 -14.12
C TRP A 16 8.20 3.10 -14.37
N ASN A 17 6.96 3.56 -14.58
CA ASN A 17 6.69 4.97 -14.81
C ASN A 17 6.87 5.80 -13.52
N GLU A 18 7.96 6.56 -13.46
CA GLU A 18 8.29 7.40 -12.31
C GLU A 18 7.25 8.48 -12.02
N GLN A 19 6.58 9.04 -13.03
CA GLN A 19 5.59 10.10 -12.83
C GLN A 19 4.41 9.59 -12.00
N THR A 20 3.88 8.41 -12.37
CA THR A 20 2.77 7.78 -11.65
C THR A 20 3.20 7.35 -10.26
N ALA A 21 4.41 6.80 -10.13
CA ALA A 21 4.97 6.43 -8.83
C ALA A 21 5.12 7.65 -7.90
N ASN A 22 5.57 8.80 -8.41
CA ASN A 22 5.72 10.03 -7.64
C ASN A 22 4.38 10.59 -7.14
N ILE A 23 3.32 10.49 -7.96
CA ILE A 23 1.96 10.87 -7.54
C ILE A 23 1.53 10.01 -6.35
N ILE A 24 1.67 8.68 -6.45
CA ILE A 24 1.28 7.75 -5.36
C ILE A 24 2.15 7.97 -4.11
N ARG A 25 3.47 8.18 -4.27
CA ARG A 25 4.37 8.52 -3.15
C ARG A 25 3.97 9.81 -2.45
N THR A 26 3.46 10.79 -3.19
CA THR A 26 3.01 12.07 -2.62
C THR A 26 1.77 11.86 -1.76
N TYR A 27 0.78 11.09 -2.26
CA TYR A 27 -0.37 10.71 -1.45
C TYR A 27 0.02 9.87 -0.23
N PHE A 28 0.91 8.89 -0.40
CA PHE A 28 1.42 8.09 0.71
C PHE A 28 2.01 8.97 1.83
N LYS A 29 2.87 9.94 1.48
CA LYS A 29 3.44 10.87 2.46
C LYS A 29 2.38 11.71 3.17
N GLN A 30 1.35 12.16 2.45
CA GLN A 30 0.24 12.90 3.05
C GLN A 30 -0.49 12.04 4.08
N PHE A 31 -0.87 10.80 3.73
CA PHE A 31 -1.55 9.87 4.66
C PHE A 31 -0.67 9.46 5.84
N GLN A 32 0.64 9.34 5.63
CA GLN A 32 1.57 9.04 6.71
C GLN A 32 1.65 10.19 7.73
N ILE A 33 1.59 11.45 7.30
CA ILE A 33 1.53 12.59 8.23
C ILE A 33 0.24 12.55 9.07
N TYR A 34 -0.87 12.08 8.50
CA TYR A 34 -2.14 11.93 9.23
C TYR A 34 -2.08 10.81 10.29
N ILE A 35 -1.39 9.69 10.02
CA ILE A 35 -1.30 8.58 10.99
C ILE A 35 -0.31 8.89 12.14
N ASP A 36 0.74 9.66 11.86
CA ASP A 36 1.75 10.04 12.85
C ASP A 36 1.26 11.20 13.76
N ARG A 37 0.05 11.74 13.53
CA ARG A 37 -0.52 12.84 14.32
C ARG A 37 -1.17 12.31 15.61
N PRO A 38 -0.85 12.86 16.79
CA PRO A 38 -1.41 12.39 18.06
C PRO A 38 -2.92 12.64 18.15
N ALA A 39 -3.64 11.69 18.76
CA ALA A 39 -5.10 11.66 18.89
C ALA A 39 -5.71 12.84 19.69
N ASP A 40 -4.89 13.59 20.42
CA ASP A 40 -5.30 14.71 21.28
C ASP A 40 -5.91 15.91 20.51
N TYR A 41 -5.82 15.93 19.18
CA TYR A 41 -6.38 16.99 18.34
C TYR A 41 -7.86 16.79 17.95
N VAL A 42 -8.43 15.60 18.17
CA VAL A 42 -9.77 15.23 17.68
C VAL A 42 -10.89 15.71 18.62
N GLU A 43 -10.61 15.94 19.91
CA GLU A 43 -11.63 16.35 20.87
C GLU A 43 -12.14 17.80 20.71
N ASN A 44 -11.46 18.65 19.95
CA ASN A 44 -11.73 20.10 19.94
C ASN A 44 -12.58 20.61 18.76
N ASP A 45 -12.95 19.76 17.80
CA ASP A 45 -13.74 20.19 16.62
C ASP A 45 -14.83 19.15 16.24
N PRO A 46 -16.13 19.44 16.47
CA PRO A 46 -17.23 18.52 16.19
C PRO A 46 -17.51 18.32 14.68
N ASP A 47 -16.94 19.17 13.82
CA ASP A 47 -17.03 19.06 12.36
C ASP A 47 -15.84 18.30 11.72
N CYS A 48 -14.84 17.92 12.52
CA CYS A 48 -13.68 17.19 12.04
C CYS A 48 -13.95 15.67 12.08
N TYR A 49 -14.39 15.12 10.94
CA TYR A 49 -14.42 13.68 10.73
C TYR A 49 -12.99 13.14 10.76
N ALA A 50 -12.50 12.73 11.95
CA ALA A 50 -11.25 12.02 12.08
C ALA A 50 -11.48 10.59 11.56
N PRO A 51 -10.89 10.21 10.42
CA PRO A 51 -11.04 8.85 9.91
C PRO A 51 -10.38 7.87 10.88
N ASP A 52 -11.01 6.71 11.09
CA ASP A 52 -10.47 5.63 11.90
C ASP A 52 -9.02 5.31 11.49
N THR A 53 -8.13 5.19 12.48
CA THR A 53 -6.71 4.86 12.28
C THR A 53 -6.53 3.56 11.50
N ILE A 54 -7.45 2.61 11.65
CA ILE A 54 -7.50 1.34 10.90
C ILE A 54 -7.78 1.59 9.41
N THR A 55 -8.71 2.48 9.10
CA THR A 55 -9.05 2.85 7.71
C THR A 55 -7.88 3.57 7.05
N LEU A 56 -7.18 4.43 7.79
CA LEU A 56 -5.95 5.08 7.31
C LEU A 56 -4.84 4.05 7.03
N GLU A 57 -4.61 3.11 7.94
CA GLU A 57 -3.62 2.04 7.76
C GLU A 57 -3.93 1.18 6.53
N PHE A 58 -5.21 0.88 6.29
CA PHE A 58 -5.67 0.16 5.10
C PHE A 58 -5.37 0.94 3.80
N VAL A 59 -5.63 2.26 3.79
CA VAL A 59 -5.32 3.12 2.64
C VAL A 59 -3.81 3.16 2.40
N ILE A 60 -3.00 3.33 3.44
CA ILE A 60 -1.53 3.34 3.36
C ILE A 60 -1.03 2.01 2.78
N SER A 61 -1.49 0.88 3.32
CA SER A 61 -1.13 -0.46 2.87
C SER A 61 -1.41 -0.67 1.38
N THR A 62 -2.55 -0.19 0.91
CA THR A 62 -2.92 -0.34 -0.50
C THR A 62 -2.18 0.63 -1.42
N LEU A 63 -1.86 1.86 -0.96
CA LEU A 63 -1.03 2.79 -1.72
C LEU A 63 0.38 2.22 -1.93
N VAL A 64 0.93 1.59 -0.91
CA VAL A 64 2.23 0.90 -0.95
C VAL A 64 2.19 -0.27 -1.92
N LEU A 65 1.14 -1.10 -1.86
CA LEU A 65 0.93 -2.20 -2.80
C LEU A 65 0.80 -1.69 -4.25
N SER A 66 0.05 -0.61 -4.46
CA SER A 66 -0.12 0.05 -5.76
C SER A 66 1.22 0.57 -6.31
N LEU A 67 2.05 1.16 -5.45
CA LEU A 67 3.38 1.65 -5.82
C LEU A 67 4.31 0.49 -6.21
N ALA A 68 4.27 -0.62 -5.46
CA ALA A 68 5.03 -1.82 -5.77
C ALA A 68 4.58 -2.51 -7.07
N MET A 69 3.28 -2.45 -7.41
CA MET A 69 2.76 -2.96 -8.67
C MET A 69 3.33 -2.21 -9.89
N ILE A 70 3.44 -0.88 -9.81
CA ILE A 70 4.04 -0.07 -10.88
C ILE A 70 5.54 -0.37 -11.02
N MET A 71 6.24 -0.53 -9.88
CA MET A 71 7.68 -0.78 -9.81
C MET A 71 8.05 -2.27 -9.72
N ALA A 72 7.14 -3.16 -10.12
CA ALA A 72 7.34 -4.60 -9.98
C ALA A 72 8.58 -5.06 -10.77
N GLY A 73 9.47 -5.79 -10.10
CA GLY A 73 10.72 -6.29 -10.68
C GLY A 73 11.85 -5.24 -10.85
N SER A 74 11.61 -3.96 -10.56
CA SER A 74 12.63 -2.90 -10.70
C SER A 74 13.71 -2.94 -9.61
N GLY A 75 13.36 -3.38 -8.40
CA GLY A 75 14.27 -3.35 -7.25
C GLY A 75 14.60 -1.94 -6.74
N ASP A 76 13.68 -0.97 -6.88
CA ASP A 76 13.87 0.40 -6.41
C ASP A 76 14.20 0.47 -4.90
N LEU A 77 15.38 1.01 -4.59
CA LEU A 77 15.90 1.16 -3.23
C LEU A 77 15.03 2.08 -2.38
N GLN A 78 14.42 3.12 -2.97
CA GLN A 78 13.60 4.06 -2.21
C GLN A 78 12.33 3.40 -1.69
N LEU A 79 11.65 2.64 -2.56
CA LEU A 79 10.50 1.85 -2.17
C LEU A 79 10.88 0.71 -1.21
N LEU A 80 12.02 0.05 -1.42
CA LEU A 80 12.50 -1.01 -0.54
C LEU A 80 12.76 -0.50 0.89
N ASN A 81 13.43 0.65 1.04
CA ASN A 81 13.65 1.27 2.34
C ASN A 81 12.34 1.70 3.01
N LEU A 82 11.38 2.22 2.23
CA LEU A 82 10.04 2.56 2.72
C LEU A 82 9.31 1.32 3.25
N LEU A 83 9.34 0.21 2.48
CA LEU A 83 8.73 -1.05 2.87
C LEU A 83 9.35 -1.62 4.16
N GLN A 84 10.67 -1.62 4.28
CA GLN A 84 11.35 -2.02 5.51
C GLN A 84 10.94 -1.15 6.70
N ALA A 85 10.84 0.17 6.50
CA ALA A 85 10.41 1.11 7.53
C ALA A 85 8.93 0.95 7.93
N LEU A 86 8.10 0.31 7.12
CA LEU A 86 6.73 -0.08 7.47
C LEU A 86 6.70 -1.42 8.20
N GLN A 87 7.52 -2.40 7.80
CA GLN A 87 7.61 -3.69 8.49
C GLN A 87 8.09 -3.57 9.93
N THR A 88 9.02 -2.65 10.21
CA THR A 88 9.54 -2.44 11.57
C THR A 88 8.54 -1.76 12.50
N ARG A 89 7.41 -1.26 11.98
CA ARG A 89 6.34 -0.64 12.79
C ARG A 89 5.50 -1.66 13.56
N VAL A 90 5.66 -2.94 13.27
CA VAL A 90 4.92 -4.03 13.93
C VAL A 90 5.39 -4.12 15.38
N GLY A 91 4.49 -3.79 16.31
CA GLY A 91 4.77 -3.87 17.74
C GLY A 91 3.52 -3.66 18.59
N PRO A 92 3.55 -4.04 19.88
CA PRO A 92 2.40 -3.93 20.79
C PRO A 92 1.94 -2.48 21.02
N ASP A 93 2.81 -1.50 20.74
CA ASP A 93 2.55 -0.07 20.87
C ASP A 93 1.70 0.51 19.73
N ARG A 94 1.51 -0.25 18.63
CA ARG A 94 0.77 0.19 17.43
C ARG A 94 -0.36 -0.78 17.09
N ALA A 95 -1.38 -0.79 17.95
CA ALA A 95 -2.57 -1.65 17.83
C ALA A 95 -3.40 -1.44 16.54
N HIS A 96 -3.14 -0.38 15.77
CA HIS A 96 -3.77 -0.12 14.47
C HIS A 96 -3.14 -0.91 13.32
N VAL A 97 -1.93 -1.47 13.49
CA VAL A 97 -1.26 -2.31 12.50
C VAL A 97 -1.84 -3.72 12.57
N THR A 98 -2.70 -4.06 11.61
CA THR A 98 -3.40 -5.36 11.57
C THR A 98 -2.57 -6.42 10.83
N TYR A 99 -2.99 -7.68 10.92
CA TYR A 99 -2.38 -8.76 10.14
C TYR A 99 -2.39 -8.44 8.63
N GLY A 100 -3.48 -7.85 8.15
CA GLY A 100 -3.66 -7.45 6.77
C GLY A 100 -2.64 -6.43 6.27
N SER A 101 -2.27 -5.42 7.07
CA SER A 101 -1.26 -4.44 6.65
C SER A 101 0.12 -5.08 6.51
N HIS A 102 0.46 -6.02 7.39
CA HIS A 102 1.70 -6.80 7.26
C HIS A 102 1.71 -7.65 5.99
N VAL A 103 0.60 -8.35 5.68
CA VAL A 103 0.46 -9.13 4.45
C VAL A 103 0.62 -8.23 3.22
N ALA A 104 0.01 -7.03 3.22
CA ALA A 104 0.13 -6.08 2.12
C ALA A 104 1.58 -5.62 1.88
N VAL A 105 2.31 -5.30 2.95
CA VAL A 105 3.72 -4.88 2.87
C VAL A 105 4.62 -6.03 2.41
N SER A 106 4.41 -7.24 2.92
CA SER A 106 5.14 -8.44 2.46
C SER A 106 4.86 -8.76 0.98
N MET A 107 3.61 -8.59 0.54
CA MET A 107 3.22 -8.76 -0.86
C MET A 107 3.91 -7.71 -1.75
N ALA A 108 3.93 -6.45 -1.32
CA ALA A 108 4.62 -5.37 -2.01
C ALA A 108 6.14 -5.62 -2.16
N LEU A 109 6.80 -6.15 -1.12
CA LEU A 109 8.21 -6.56 -1.20
C LEU A 109 8.42 -7.69 -2.21
N GLY A 110 7.54 -8.69 -2.21
CA GLY A 110 7.58 -9.78 -3.18
C GLY A 110 7.44 -9.31 -4.62
N LEU A 111 6.58 -8.31 -4.87
CA LEU A 111 6.43 -7.70 -6.19
C LEU A 111 7.64 -6.90 -6.63
N LEU A 112 8.25 -6.15 -5.70
CA LEU A 112 9.43 -5.34 -6.00
C LEU A 112 10.62 -6.20 -6.45
N LEU A 113 10.77 -7.38 -5.84
CA LEU A 113 11.84 -8.35 -6.11
C LEU A 113 11.35 -9.59 -6.85
N LEU A 114 10.34 -9.44 -7.73
CA LEU A 114 9.67 -10.55 -8.39
C LEU A 114 10.67 -11.45 -9.14
N GLY A 115 10.80 -12.69 -8.66
CA GLY A 115 11.81 -13.67 -9.10
C GLY A 115 13.25 -13.14 -9.16
N GLY A 116 13.64 -12.34 -8.17
CA GLY A 116 14.96 -11.72 -8.06
C GLY A 116 15.20 -10.58 -9.05
N GLY A 117 14.13 -9.91 -9.50
CA GLY A 117 14.19 -8.84 -10.51
C GLY A 117 14.23 -9.36 -11.95
N ARG A 118 14.00 -10.66 -12.17
CA ARG A 118 13.97 -11.26 -13.51
C ARG A 118 12.60 -11.21 -14.16
N TYR A 119 11.56 -11.02 -13.35
CA TYR A 119 10.17 -10.99 -13.81
C TYR A 119 9.54 -9.64 -13.44
N GLY A 120 8.62 -9.20 -14.28
CA GLY A 120 7.78 -8.04 -14.05
C GLY A 120 6.31 -8.38 -14.26
N LEU A 121 5.42 -7.42 -14.02
CA LEU A 121 4.01 -7.56 -14.32
C LEU A 121 3.73 -7.12 -15.75
N ARG A 122 2.70 -7.71 -16.35
CA ARG A 122 2.21 -7.38 -17.68
C ARG A 122 0.87 -6.66 -17.56
N ASN A 123 0.60 -5.69 -18.44
CA ASN A 123 -0.60 -4.85 -18.42
C ASN A 123 -1.53 -5.07 -19.64
N ASP A 124 -1.52 -6.27 -20.21
CA ASP A 124 -2.44 -6.69 -21.28
C ASP A 124 -3.87 -6.85 -20.75
N ASP A 125 -4.86 -6.79 -21.64
CA ASP A 125 -6.28 -6.91 -21.29
C ASP A 125 -6.61 -8.22 -20.53
N ASP A 126 -5.88 -9.31 -20.82
CA ASP A 126 -6.02 -10.59 -20.11
C ASP A 126 -5.32 -10.58 -18.73
N ALA A 127 -4.29 -9.76 -18.56
CA ALA A 127 -3.52 -9.69 -17.32
C ALA A 127 -4.25 -8.85 -16.25
N ILE A 128 -4.95 -7.78 -16.66
CA ILE A 128 -5.70 -6.90 -15.76
C ILE A 128 -6.70 -7.65 -14.85
N PRO A 129 -7.58 -8.55 -15.33
CA PRO A 129 -8.50 -9.27 -14.46
C PRO A 129 -7.78 -10.21 -13.48
N ILE A 130 -6.65 -10.79 -13.88
CA ILE A 130 -5.81 -11.64 -13.01
C ILE A 130 -5.15 -10.80 -11.92
N LEU A 131 -4.61 -9.63 -12.28
CA LEU A 131 -4.04 -8.68 -11.32
C LEU A 131 -5.10 -8.18 -10.34
N LEU A 132 -6.30 -7.87 -10.82
CA LEU A 132 -7.40 -7.43 -9.97
C LEU A 132 -7.82 -8.53 -8.98
N ALA A 133 -7.87 -9.79 -9.42
CA ALA A 133 -8.15 -10.92 -8.54
C ALA A 133 -7.03 -11.16 -7.52
N ALA A 134 -5.77 -11.03 -7.92
CA ALA A 134 -4.61 -11.25 -7.05
C ALA A 134 -4.40 -10.14 -6.02
N PHE A 135 -4.66 -8.89 -6.40
CA PHE A 135 -4.44 -7.69 -5.59
C PHE A 135 -5.75 -7.05 -5.16
N TYR A 136 -6.79 -7.85 -4.96
CA TYR A 136 -8.07 -7.35 -4.50
C TYR A 136 -7.86 -6.60 -3.17
N PRO A 137 -8.24 -5.32 -3.10
CA PRO A 137 -7.95 -4.47 -1.96
C PRO A 137 -8.89 -4.79 -0.80
N HIS A 138 -8.75 -5.97 -0.22
CA HIS A 138 -9.42 -6.39 1.01
C HIS A 138 -8.44 -7.25 1.79
N PHE A 139 -7.95 -6.72 2.91
CA PHE A 139 -6.95 -7.40 3.71
C PHE A 139 -7.60 -8.01 4.95
N PRO A 140 -7.20 -9.23 5.34
CA PRO A 140 -7.78 -9.91 6.50
C PRO A 140 -7.39 -9.24 7.81
N MET A 141 -8.30 -9.18 8.78
CA MET A 141 -8.03 -8.59 10.10
C MET A 141 -7.22 -9.53 10.99
N SER A 142 -7.35 -10.83 10.78
CA SER A 142 -6.68 -11.91 11.51
C SER A 142 -6.21 -13.00 10.56
N SER A 143 -5.23 -13.81 10.97
CA SER A 143 -4.70 -14.90 10.14
C SER A 143 -5.73 -15.96 9.76
N ASN A 144 -6.83 -16.07 10.52
CA ASN A 144 -7.92 -17.02 10.24
C ASN A 144 -9.17 -16.33 9.66
N ASP A 145 -9.05 -15.08 9.23
CA ASP A 145 -10.13 -14.29 8.66
C ASP A 145 -10.11 -14.41 7.13
N ASN A 146 -11.15 -15.02 6.55
CA ASN A 146 -11.31 -15.29 5.12
C ASN A 146 -12.65 -14.78 4.57
N ARG A 147 -13.21 -13.77 5.25
CA ARG A 147 -14.47 -13.13 4.87
C ARG A 147 -14.31 -12.12 3.73
#